data_AF-A0AAU4IQ18-F1
#
_entry.id   AF-A0AAU4IQ18-F1
#
_cell.length_a   1.000
_cell.length_b   1.000
_cell.length_c   1.000
_cell.angle_alpha   90.00
_cell.angle_beta   90.00
_cell.angle_gamma   90.00
#
_symmetry.space_group_name_H-M   'P 1'
#
loop_
_entity.id
_entity.type
_entity.pdbx_description
1 polymer ?
#
loop_
_entity_poly.entity_id
_entity_poly.type
_entity_poly.pdbx_seq_one_letter_code
_entity_poly.pdbx_strand_id
1 'polypeptide(L)'
;MPESRDRDGQIPLWASRARDVADRLADELVEEMRSRGKQDRHDLHRGLAHGSQALAHPKPALAAFLHDLEHPPAHLDPDILESGAQVWFTHPGWVHAVALSAGSLVEVYRTPSIAAALTATGSLVDTAAARLDATGLWVNSALLPGALHPGRAGYIATAHVRLVHARARLAALGRGYDAAAHGLPINQADLLRTWLAFTHTSFRAEAMLGYTWTEPELGALYRYWQHIAHLLGIEPHLVEHLTGPAAAAEVHRQLAAPHQSPTAPEADGLARHTIEAVAETLRAQLGFPAAVGRPLLRALVTRFHADPPGRAPARLLQPTLAALHPAVGLGFRWQTRPARKAALVAQNIAVARAYIRSLDEHRSAP
;
A
#
# COMPACT_ATOMS: atom_id res chain seq x y z
N MET A 1 -19.14 -24.06 -2.62
CA MET A 1 -18.29 -25.27 -2.75
C MET A 1 -17.29 -25.26 -1.61
N PRO A 2 -16.99 -26.38 -0.93
CA PRO A 2 -15.94 -26.37 0.06
C PRO A 2 -14.63 -25.99 -0.62
N GLU A 3 -14.01 -24.91 -0.16
CA GLU A 3 -12.75 -24.44 -0.73
C GLU A 3 -11.67 -25.50 -0.53
N SER A 4 -11.07 -25.94 -1.63
CA SER A 4 -9.93 -26.84 -1.60
C SER A 4 -8.77 -26.17 -0.86
N ARG A 5 -8.27 -26.81 0.19
CA ARG A 5 -7.14 -26.35 1.02
C ARG A 5 -5.85 -27.05 0.63
N ASP A 6 -4.72 -26.49 1.03
CA ASP A 6 -3.40 -27.11 0.89
C ASP A 6 -3.27 -28.43 1.65
N ARG A 7 -2.12 -29.11 1.47
CA ARG A 7 -1.88 -30.45 2.03
C ARG A 7 -2.04 -30.50 3.55
N ASP A 8 -1.79 -29.38 4.23
CA ASP A 8 -1.88 -29.24 5.67
C ASP A 8 -3.24 -28.68 6.14
N GLY A 9 -4.15 -28.36 5.21
CA GLY A 9 -5.47 -27.83 5.50
C GLY A 9 -5.48 -26.41 6.07
N GLN A 10 -4.36 -25.68 5.99
CA GLN A 10 -4.16 -24.40 6.67
C GLN A 10 -4.63 -23.22 5.82
N ILE A 11 -4.30 -23.20 4.52
CA ILE A 11 -4.65 -22.11 3.59
C ILE A 11 -5.42 -22.61 2.37
N PRO A 12 -6.23 -21.77 1.71
CA PRO A 12 -6.81 -22.11 0.41
C PRO A 12 -5.74 -22.44 -0.64
N LEU A 13 -6.01 -23.39 -1.53
CA LEU A 13 -5.06 -23.79 -2.58
C LEU A 13 -4.64 -22.64 -3.49
N TRP A 14 -5.53 -21.69 -3.77
CA TRP A 14 -5.20 -20.52 -4.58
C TRP A 14 -4.13 -19.67 -3.88
N ALA A 15 -4.24 -19.48 -2.56
CA ALA A 15 -3.30 -18.70 -1.77
C ALA A 15 -1.94 -19.41 -1.69
N SER A 16 -1.94 -20.74 -1.56
CA SER A 16 -0.71 -21.55 -1.65
C SER A 16 -0.02 -21.36 -3.00
N ARG A 17 -0.74 -21.48 -4.13
CA ARG A 17 -0.17 -21.26 -5.46
C ARG A 17 0.36 -19.84 -5.64
N ALA A 18 -0.36 -18.84 -5.14
CA ALA A 18 0.06 -17.44 -5.22
C ALA A 18 1.35 -17.15 -4.43
N ARG A 19 1.76 -18.02 -3.49
CA ARG A 19 3.07 -17.92 -2.81
C ARG A 19 4.24 -18.34 -3.70
N ASP A 20 3.98 -19.18 -4.69
CA ASP A 20 4.99 -19.73 -5.60
C ASP A 20 5.12 -18.93 -6.90
N VAL A 21 4.34 -17.85 -7.04
CA VAL A 21 4.32 -16.97 -8.22
C VAL A 21 4.84 -15.58 -7.83
N ALA A 22 5.83 -15.09 -8.58
CA ALA A 22 6.40 -13.76 -8.44
C ALA A 22 5.94 -12.83 -9.59
N ASP A 23 6.79 -11.89 -10.02
CA ASP A 23 6.52 -10.98 -11.14
C ASP A 23 7.61 -11.12 -12.19
N ARG A 24 7.40 -12.07 -13.10
CA ARG A 24 8.36 -12.45 -14.14
C ARG A 24 8.79 -11.25 -15.00
N LEU A 25 7.85 -10.38 -15.37
CA LEU A 25 8.13 -9.24 -16.26
C LEU A 25 9.07 -8.23 -15.60
N ALA A 26 8.82 -7.90 -14.33
CA ALA A 26 9.68 -6.98 -13.59
C ALA A 26 11.03 -7.63 -13.24
N ASP A 27 11.05 -8.92 -12.92
CA ASP A 27 12.27 -9.67 -12.64
C ASP A 27 13.19 -9.71 -13.87
N GLU A 28 12.66 -10.12 -15.03
CA GLU A 28 13.40 -10.15 -16.30
C GLU A 28 13.95 -8.77 -16.69
N LEU A 29 13.15 -7.71 -16.52
CA LEU A 29 13.61 -6.36 -16.80
C LEU A 29 14.75 -5.94 -15.87
N VAL A 30 14.63 -6.21 -14.56
CA VAL A 30 15.70 -5.89 -13.61
C VAL A 30 17.00 -6.63 -13.96
N GLU A 31 16.91 -7.89 -14.40
CA GLU A 31 18.06 -8.66 -14.85
C GLU A 31 18.67 -8.10 -16.15
N GLU A 32 17.84 -7.79 -17.14
CA GLU A 32 18.27 -7.24 -18.43
C GLU A 32 19.00 -5.88 -18.27
N MET A 33 18.54 -5.06 -17.32
CA MET A 33 19.12 -3.76 -16.98
C MET A 33 20.48 -3.84 -16.25
N ARG A 34 20.92 -5.02 -15.78
CA ARG A 34 22.25 -5.18 -15.13
C ARG A 34 23.42 -4.95 -16.11
N SER A 35 23.17 -5.08 -17.41
CA SER A 35 24.21 -5.09 -18.45
C SER A 35 24.68 -3.70 -18.91
N ARG A 36 23.81 -2.66 -18.94
CA ARG A 36 24.15 -1.32 -19.49
C ARG A 36 23.46 -0.17 -18.75
N GLY A 37 23.91 0.11 -17.53
CA GLY A 37 23.17 0.93 -16.58
C GLY A 37 22.70 2.33 -17.00
N LYS A 38 23.39 3.09 -17.87
CA LYS A 38 22.94 4.46 -18.26
C LYS A 38 21.87 4.45 -19.36
N GLN A 39 22.11 3.70 -20.44
CA GLN A 39 21.18 3.61 -21.57
C GLN A 39 19.86 2.95 -21.12
N ASP A 40 19.96 1.87 -20.36
CA ASP A 40 18.79 1.14 -19.86
C ASP A 40 17.90 2.02 -18.98
N ARG A 41 18.50 2.89 -18.14
CA ARG A 41 17.75 3.88 -17.35
C ARG A 41 17.09 4.95 -18.21
N HIS A 42 17.78 5.44 -19.24
CA HIS A 42 17.22 6.41 -20.17
C HIS A 42 16.02 5.84 -20.93
N ASP A 43 16.14 4.61 -21.43
CA ASP A 43 15.09 3.97 -22.22
C ASP A 43 13.89 3.58 -21.36
N LEU A 44 14.12 3.09 -20.13
CA LEU A 44 13.05 2.88 -19.16
C LEU A 44 12.30 4.19 -18.86
N HIS A 45 13.03 5.27 -18.55
CA HIS A 45 12.40 6.56 -18.26
C HIS A 45 11.60 7.08 -19.46
N ARG A 46 12.18 7.03 -20.67
CA ARG A 46 11.52 7.46 -21.91
C ARG A 46 10.28 6.62 -22.20
N GLY A 47 10.36 5.30 -22.04
CA GLY A 47 9.23 4.39 -22.24
C GLY A 47 8.10 4.63 -21.24
N LEU A 48 8.41 4.82 -19.96
CA LEU A 48 7.40 5.11 -18.94
C LEU A 48 6.74 6.48 -19.13
N ALA A 49 7.49 7.49 -19.60
CA ALA A 49 6.99 8.85 -19.78
C ALA A 49 6.22 9.07 -21.09
N HIS A 50 6.61 8.36 -22.16
CA HIS A 50 6.13 8.62 -23.52
C HIS A 50 5.57 7.38 -24.24
N GLY A 51 5.51 6.25 -23.55
CA GLY A 51 5.05 4.97 -24.09
C GLY A 51 6.13 4.18 -24.84
N SER A 52 5.85 2.91 -25.06
CA SER A 52 6.68 1.93 -25.76
C SER A 52 7.01 2.35 -27.19
N GLN A 53 6.07 3.02 -27.87
CA GLN A 53 6.25 3.56 -29.22
C GLN A 53 7.31 4.66 -29.32
N ALA A 54 7.69 5.30 -28.20
CA ALA A 54 8.77 6.29 -28.17
C ALA A 54 10.17 5.66 -28.24
N LEU A 55 10.27 4.33 -28.20
CA LEU A 55 11.52 3.58 -28.26
C LEU A 55 11.68 2.91 -29.63
N ALA A 56 12.79 3.21 -30.33
CA ALA A 56 13.03 2.66 -31.66
C ALA A 56 13.33 1.15 -31.64
N HIS A 57 14.18 0.71 -30.71
CA HIS A 57 14.61 -0.68 -30.55
C HIS A 57 14.71 -1.04 -29.06
N PRO A 58 13.58 -1.05 -28.31
CA PRO A 58 13.62 -1.45 -26.91
C PRO A 58 14.09 -2.89 -26.78
N LYS A 59 14.86 -3.17 -25.73
CA LYS A 59 15.22 -4.55 -25.40
C LYS A 59 13.97 -5.37 -25.06
N PRO A 60 13.99 -6.71 -25.25
CA PRO A 60 12.82 -7.55 -25.10
C PRO A 60 12.12 -7.44 -23.74
N ALA A 61 12.86 -7.45 -22.62
CA ALA A 61 12.23 -7.40 -21.29
C ALA A 61 11.62 -6.01 -21.02
N LEU A 62 12.28 -4.93 -21.44
CA LEU A 62 11.71 -3.58 -21.37
C LEU A 62 10.44 -3.46 -22.23
N ALA A 63 10.45 -3.98 -23.45
CA ALA A 63 9.28 -3.96 -24.32
C ALA A 63 8.09 -4.73 -23.71
N ALA A 64 8.34 -5.92 -23.14
CA ALA A 64 7.31 -6.72 -22.49
C ALA A 64 6.74 -6.04 -21.24
N PHE A 65 7.60 -5.43 -20.41
CA PHE A 65 7.17 -4.69 -19.22
C PHE A 65 6.31 -3.48 -19.57
N LEU A 66 6.71 -2.66 -20.55
CA LEU A 66 5.91 -1.50 -20.99
C LEU A 66 4.60 -1.94 -21.62
N HIS A 67 4.62 -3.01 -22.43
CA HIS A 67 3.41 -3.56 -23.03
C HIS A 67 2.38 -3.94 -21.98
N ASP A 68 2.79 -4.66 -20.92
CA ASP A 68 1.89 -5.02 -19.82
C ASP A 68 1.27 -3.78 -19.17
N LEU A 69 2.08 -2.76 -18.83
CA LEU A 69 1.56 -1.54 -18.20
C LEU A 69 0.64 -0.70 -19.11
N GLU A 70 0.78 -0.80 -20.42
CA GLU A 70 -0.02 -0.06 -21.40
C GLU A 70 -1.35 -0.75 -21.74
N HIS A 71 -1.50 -2.03 -21.39
CA HIS A 71 -2.66 -2.84 -21.74
C HIS A 71 -3.34 -3.38 -20.48
N PRO A 72 -4.02 -2.49 -19.71
CA PRO A 72 -4.76 -2.91 -18.53
C PRO A 72 -5.84 -3.96 -18.86
N PRO A 73 -6.14 -4.89 -17.95
CA PRO A 73 -7.23 -5.84 -18.11
C PRO A 73 -8.57 -5.16 -18.46
N ALA A 74 -9.37 -5.80 -19.30
CA ALA A 74 -10.62 -5.23 -19.84
C ALA A 74 -11.67 -4.85 -18.78
N HIS A 75 -11.60 -5.41 -17.56
CA HIS A 75 -12.50 -5.04 -16.47
C HIS A 75 -12.15 -3.69 -15.81
N LEU A 76 -10.97 -3.13 -16.10
CA LEU A 76 -10.53 -1.86 -15.54
C LEU A 76 -11.09 -0.70 -16.35
N ASP A 77 -12.05 0.01 -15.74
CA ASP A 77 -12.67 1.21 -16.31
C ASP A 77 -11.69 2.40 -16.24
N PRO A 78 -11.26 2.97 -17.38
CA PRO A 78 -10.34 4.11 -17.39
C PRO A 78 -10.95 5.39 -16.82
N ASP A 79 -12.28 5.56 -16.82
CA ASP A 79 -12.92 6.78 -16.31
C ASP A 79 -12.76 6.92 -14.78
N ILE A 80 -12.51 5.80 -14.09
CA ILE A 80 -12.26 5.81 -12.64
C ILE A 80 -10.98 6.56 -12.27
N LEU A 81 -10.03 6.72 -13.19
CA LEU A 81 -8.73 7.35 -12.92
C LEU A 81 -8.87 8.83 -12.58
N GLU A 82 -9.94 9.48 -13.02
CA GLU A 82 -10.25 10.86 -12.66
C GLU A 82 -11.22 10.92 -11.47
N SER A 83 -12.38 10.26 -11.56
CA SER A 83 -13.43 10.41 -10.56
C SER A 83 -13.18 9.59 -9.28
N GLY A 84 -12.57 8.41 -9.39
CA GLY A 84 -12.32 7.52 -8.26
C GLY A 84 -11.27 8.07 -7.28
N ALA A 85 -10.22 8.69 -7.81
CA ALA A 85 -9.20 9.39 -7.04
C ALA A 85 -9.78 10.49 -6.13
N GLN A 86 -10.82 11.22 -6.59
CA GLN A 86 -11.39 12.32 -5.82
C GLN A 86 -12.04 11.86 -4.51
N VAL A 87 -12.53 10.62 -4.45
CA VAL A 87 -13.12 10.04 -3.25
C VAL A 87 -12.09 9.93 -2.11
N TRP A 88 -10.83 9.64 -2.44
CA TRP A 88 -9.76 9.58 -1.45
C TRP A 88 -9.67 10.90 -0.66
N PHE A 89 -9.70 12.02 -1.38
CA PHE A 89 -9.56 13.36 -0.82
C PHE A 89 -10.80 13.87 -0.09
N THR A 90 -11.87 13.07 0.08
CA THR A 90 -12.93 13.42 1.02
C THR A 90 -12.46 13.33 2.46
N HIS A 91 -11.39 12.57 2.72
CA HIS A 91 -10.73 12.48 4.02
C HIS A 91 -9.44 13.32 4.04
N PRO A 92 -9.07 13.90 5.19
CA PRO A 92 -7.80 14.62 5.33
C PRO A 92 -6.58 13.70 5.24
N GLY A 93 -5.48 14.20 4.67
CA GLY A 93 -4.23 13.44 4.48
C GLY A 93 -3.66 12.79 5.74
N TRP A 94 -3.80 13.43 6.91
CA TRP A 94 -3.33 12.87 8.17
C TRP A 94 -4.11 11.63 8.61
N VAL A 95 -5.39 11.52 8.24
CA VAL A 95 -6.22 10.34 8.54
C VAL A 95 -5.68 9.14 7.77
N HIS A 96 -5.40 9.31 6.48
CA HIS A 96 -4.74 8.31 5.65
C HIS A 96 -3.36 7.95 6.20
N ALA A 97 -2.57 8.93 6.61
CA ALA A 97 -1.23 8.68 7.16
C ALA A 97 -1.30 7.78 8.41
N VAL A 98 -2.26 8.01 9.32
CA VAL A 98 -2.48 7.14 10.49
C VAL A 98 -2.97 5.76 10.08
N ALA A 99 -3.97 5.69 9.21
CA ALA A 99 -4.59 4.42 8.81
C ALA A 99 -3.63 3.51 8.02
N LEU A 100 -2.90 4.07 7.05
CA LEU A 100 -1.90 3.34 6.27
C LEU A 100 -0.72 2.89 7.14
N SER A 101 -0.30 3.69 8.10
CA SER A 101 0.87 3.33 8.90
C SER A 101 0.55 2.41 10.08
N ALA A 102 -0.30 2.85 11.01
CA ALA A 102 -0.65 2.10 12.22
C ALA A 102 -1.64 0.95 11.94
N GLY A 103 -2.48 1.09 10.91
CA GLY A 103 -3.33 0.02 10.41
C GLY A 103 -2.55 -0.90 9.47
N SER A 104 -2.35 -0.46 8.23
CA SER A 104 -1.82 -1.31 7.15
C SER A 104 -0.38 -1.79 7.35
N LEU A 105 0.61 -0.90 7.45
CA LEU A 105 2.03 -1.30 7.45
C LEU A 105 2.41 -2.17 8.65
N VAL A 106 1.86 -1.88 9.84
CA VAL A 106 2.08 -2.72 11.03
C VAL A 106 1.56 -4.14 10.82
N GLU A 107 0.42 -4.31 10.13
CA GLU A 107 -0.11 -5.64 9.79
C GLU A 107 0.85 -6.37 8.83
N VAL A 108 1.25 -5.68 7.76
CA VAL A 108 2.10 -6.24 6.70
C VAL A 108 3.45 -6.69 7.25
N TYR A 109 4.06 -5.91 8.14
CA TYR A 109 5.35 -6.24 8.76
C TYR A 109 5.31 -7.42 9.72
N ARG A 110 4.11 -7.82 10.17
CA ARG A 110 3.93 -9.04 10.96
C ARG A 110 3.79 -10.31 10.13
N THR A 111 3.76 -10.18 8.81
CA THR A 111 3.70 -11.33 7.89
C THR A 111 5.07 -11.99 7.81
N PRO A 112 5.22 -13.29 8.10
CA PRO A 112 6.54 -13.96 8.14
C PRO A 112 7.34 -13.85 6.83
N SER A 113 6.70 -14.07 5.67
CA SER A 113 7.35 -13.97 4.35
C SER A 113 7.89 -12.57 4.06
N ILE A 114 7.12 -11.54 4.42
CA ILE A 114 7.48 -10.13 4.22
C ILE A 114 8.58 -9.71 5.20
N ALA A 115 8.46 -10.11 6.48
CA ALA A 115 9.48 -9.86 7.48
C ALA A 115 10.82 -10.49 7.06
N ALA A 116 10.82 -11.76 6.65
CA ALA A 116 12.01 -12.45 6.17
C ALA A 116 12.66 -11.76 4.96
N ALA A 117 11.85 -11.25 4.02
CA ALA A 117 12.36 -10.54 2.85
C ALA A 117 13.05 -9.23 3.26
N LEU A 118 12.43 -8.47 4.18
CA LEU A 118 12.99 -7.22 4.69
C LEU A 118 14.25 -7.46 5.54
N THR A 119 14.31 -8.55 6.32
CA THR A 119 15.51 -8.99 7.03
C THR A 119 16.64 -9.27 6.05
N ALA A 120 16.39 -10.12 5.04
CA ALA A 120 17.40 -10.50 4.06
C ALA A 120 17.98 -9.31 3.30
N THR A 121 17.17 -8.28 3.00
CA THR A 121 17.65 -7.07 2.30
C THR A 121 18.35 -6.05 3.21
N GLY A 122 18.34 -6.26 4.54
CA GLY A 122 18.88 -5.31 5.52
C GLY A 122 18.05 -4.04 5.64
N SER A 123 16.77 -4.07 5.26
CA SER A 123 15.89 -2.89 5.16
C SER A 123 15.08 -2.61 6.44
N LEU A 124 15.52 -3.15 7.58
CA LEU A 124 14.71 -3.23 8.80
C LEU A 124 14.86 -2.09 9.81
N VAL A 125 16.06 -1.56 10.05
CA VAL A 125 16.30 -0.73 11.25
C VAL A 125 16.70 0.72 10.92
N ASP A 126 17.60 0.94 9.97
CA ASP A 126 18.15 2.28 9.70
C ASP A 126 17.37 3.09 8.63
N THR A 127 16.28 2.55 8.07
CA THR A 127 15.57 3.16 6.92
C THR A 127 14.07 3.31 7.10
N ALA A 128 13.51 3.01 8.29
CA ALA A 128 12.05 3.03 8.49
C ALA A 128 11.40 4.38 8.14
N ALA A 129 12.01 5.51 8.55
CA ALA A 129 11.53 6.85 8.20
C ALA A 129 11.61 7.11 6.68
N ALA A 130 12.76 6.83 6.05
CA ALA A 130 12.93 7.00 4.61
C ALA A 130 11.96 6.13 3.78
N ARG A 131 11.63 4.93 4.26
CA ARG A 131 10.64 4.04 3.63
C ARG A 131 9.22 4.58 3.78
N LEU A 132 8.88 5.14 4.95
CA LEU A 132 7.61 5.82 5.15
C LEU A 132 7.46 7.04 4.25
N ASP A 133 8.51 7.85 4.12
CA ASP A 133 8.50 9.00 3.20
C ASP A 133 8.39 8.55 1.74
N ALA A 134 9.12 7.50 1.34
CA ALA A 134 9.01 6.95 -0.02
C ALA A 134 7.59 6.39 -0.30
N THR A 135 6.98 5.71 0.67
CA THR A 135 5.62 5.18 0.56
C THR A 135 4.60 6.31 0.53
N GLY A 136 4.75 7.31 1.40
CA GLY A 136 3.90 8.50 1.43
C GLY A 136 3.97 9.30 0.14
N LEU A 137 5.17 9.50 -0.40
CA LEU A 137 5.36 10.14 -1.71
C LEU A 137 4.66 9.36 -2.82
N TRP A 138 4.86 8.03 -2.87
CA TRP A 138 4.20 7.18 -3.86
C TRP A 138 2.68 7.25 -3.76
N VAL A 139 2.10 7.04 -2.57
CA VAL A 139 0.64 7.06 -2.36
C VAL A 139 0.05 8.41 -2.77
N ASN A 140 0.64 9.53 -2.32
CA ASN A 140 0.15 10.85 -2.69
C ASN A 140 0.30 11.12 -4.18
N SER A 141 1.34 10.60 -4.84
CA SER A 141 1.52 10.75 -6.28
C SER A 141 0.55 9.87 -7.07
N ALA A 142 0.28 8.66 -6.59
CA ALA A 142 -0.55 7.66 -7.26
C ALA A 142 -2.06 7.95 -7.13
N LEU A 143 -2.50 8.56 -6.03
CA LEU A 143 -3.93 8.80 -5.78
C LEU A 143 -4.43 10.17 -6.25
N LEU A 144 -3.59 11.04 -6.81
CA LEU A 144 -4.05 12.28 -7.42
C LEU A 144 -4.96 12.01 -8.64
N PRO A 145 -6.02 12.81 -8.87
CA PRO A 145 -6.87 12.64 -10.05
C PRO A 145 -6.06 12.68 -11.36
N GLY A 146 -6.28 11.68 -12.19
CA GLY A 146 -5.60 11.49 -13.47
C GLY A 146 -4.15 11.03 -13.37
N ALA A 147 -3.61 10.81 -12.17
CA ALA A 147 -2.18 10.55 -12.00
C ALA A 147 -1.73 9.15 -12.44
N LEU A 148 -2.67 8.23 -12.65
CA LEU A 148 -2.41 6.89 -13.18
C LEU A 148 -2.57 6.78 -14.70
N HIS A 149 -2.95 7.85 -15.41
CA HIS A 149 -2.88 7.82 -16.87
C HIS A 149 -1.42 7.56 -17.32
N PRO A 150 -1.20 6.82 -18.43
CA PRO A 150 0.13 6.55 -18.94
C PRO A 150 0.98 7.83 -19.05
N GLY A 151 2.24 7.75 -18.62
CA GLY A 151 3.16 8.90 -18.61
C GLY A 151 2.96 9.91 -17.49
N ARG A 152 1.94 9.77 -16.63
CA ARG A 152 1.75 10.63 -15.47
C ARG A 152 2.57 10.20 -14.26
N ALA A 153 2.77 11.11 -13.32
CA ALA A 153 3.68 10.89 -12.19
C ALA A 153 3.29 9.68 -11.32
N GLY A 154 2.00 9.46 -11.06
CA GLY A 154 1.51 8.32 -10.29
C GLY A 154 1.73 6.98 -11.01
N TYR A 155 1.47 6.93 -12.31
CA TYR A 155 1.75 5.79 -13.19
C TYR A 155 3.24 5.42 -13.15
N ILE A 156 4.11 6.40 -13.40
CA ILE A 156 5.57 6.22 -13.39
C ILE A 156 6.06 5.81 -12.01
N ALA A 157 5.56 6.44 -10.94
CA ALA A 157 5.94 6.09 -9.57
C ALA A 157 5.54 4.66 -9.22
N THR A 158 4.35 4.21 -9.62
CA THR A 158 3.87 2.85 -9.35
C THR A 158 4.66 1.80 -10.14
N ALA A 159 4.99 2.07 -11.40
CA ALA A 159 5.90 1.22 -12.17
C ALA A 159 7.29 1.11 -11.50
N HIS A 160 7.81 2.21 -10.94
CA HIS A 160 9.05 2.17 -10.18
C HIS A 160 8.94 1.33 -8.90
N VAL A 161 7.81 1.36 -8.17
CA VAL A 161 7.59 0.49 -7.01
C VAL A 161 7.63 -0.99 -7.43
N ARG A 162 6.98 -1.35 -8.54
CA ARG A 162 7.05 -2.70 -9.11
C ARG A 162 8.50 -3.16 -9.38
N LEU A 163 9.34 -2.27 -9.91
CA LEU A 163 10.77 -2.55 -10.13
C LEU A 163 11.59 -2.59 -8.82
N VAL A 164 11.23 -1.80 -7.81
CA VAL A 164 11.81 -1.90 -6.46
C VAL A 164 11.53 -3.27 -5.86
N HIS A 165 10.30 -3.78 -6.01
CA HIS A 165 9.94 -5.13 -5.55
C HIS A 165 10.76 -6.21 -6.25
N ALA A 166 10.91 -6.17 -7.58
CA ALA A 166 11.77 -7.11 -8.31
C ALA A 166 13.24 -7.08 -7.85
N ARG A 167 13.81 -5.88 -7.66
CA ARG A 167 15.18 -5.74 -7.12
C ARG A 167 15.30 -6.31 -5.71
N ALA A 168 14.32 -6.04 -4.85
CA ALA A 168 14.31 -6.54 -3.48
C ALA A 168 14.18 -8.07 -3.43
N ARG A 169 13.34 -8.65 -4.30
CA ARG A 169 13.19 -10.11 -4.45
C ARG A 169 14.49 -10.78 -4.84
N LEU A 170 15.13 -10.30 -5.90
CA LEU A 170 16.42 -10.83 -6.36
C LEU A 170 17.52 -10.68 -5.29
N ALA A 171 17.53 -9.56 -4.56
CA ALA A 171 18.47 -9.35 -3.46
C ALA A 171 18.20 -10.28 -2.28
N ALA A 172 16.95 -10.53 -1.91
CA ALA A 172 16.58 -11.44 -0.82
C ALA A 172 17.00 -12.88 -1.15
N LEU A 173 16.72 -13.36 -2.37
CA LEU A 173 17.16 -14.68 -2.84
C LEU A 173 18.68 -14.83 -2.79
N GLY A 174 19.43 -13.79 -3.16
CA GLY A 174 20.89 -13.78 -3.07
C GLY A 174 21.46 -13.69 -1.65
N ARG A 175 20.62 -13.48 -0.62
CA ARG A 175 21.03 -13.24 0.78
C ARG A 175 20.45 -14.24 1.78
N GLY A 176 20.12 -15.44 1.31
CA GLY A 176 19.73 -16.56 2.18
C GLY A 176 18.26 -16.58 2.60
N TYR A 177 17.37 -15.95 1.83
CA TYR A 177 15.93 -16.07 2.03
C TYR A 177 15.46 -17.52 1.82
N ASP A 178 14.74 -18.09 2.80
CA ASP A 178 14.20 -19.45 2.74
C ASP A 178 12.88 -19.50 1.96
N ALA A 179 12.97 -19.72 0.65
CA ALA A 179 11.80 -19.83 -0.21
C ALA A 179 10.96 -21.08 0.06
N ALA A 180 11.54 -22.15 0.63
CA ALA A 180 10.78 -23.35 0.97
C ALA A 180 9.85 -23.10 2.16
N ALA A 181 10.30 -22.32 3.14
CA ALA A 181 9.48 -21.93 4.29
C ALA A 181 8.46 -20.83 3.92
N HIS A 182 8.85 -19.86 3.09
CA HIS A 182 8.10 -18.62 2.93
C HIS A 182 7.40 -18.45 1.57
N GLY A 183 7.64 -19.32 0.59
CA GLY A 183 7.27 -19.07 -0.82
C GLY A 183 8.31 -18.14 -1.47
N LEU A 184 8.10 -17.65 -2.69
CA LEU A 184 9.03 -16.67 -3.28
C LEU A 184 8.95 -15.32 -2.54
N PRO A 185 10.05 -14.57 -2.37
CA PRO A 185 9.95 -13.25 -1.74
C PRO A 185 9.08 -12.30 -2.57
N ILE A 186 8.19 -11.54 -1.90
CA ILE A 186 7.30 -10.57 -2.57
C ILE A 186 6.49 -11.28 -3.68
N ASN A 187 5.94 -12.44 -3.36
CA ASN A 187 5.08 -13.22 -4.24
C ASN A 187 3.68 -12.57 -4.40
N GLN A 188 2.84 -13.14 -5.27
CA GLN A 188 1.49 -12.65 -5.54
C GLN A 188 0.60 -12.64 -4.28
N ALA A 189 0.76 -13.59 -3.35
CA ALA A 189 0.01 -13.58 -2.09
C ALA A 189 0.44 -12.43 -1.16
N ASP A 190 1.74 -12.11 -1.11
CA ASP A 190 2.27 -10.98 -0.34
C ASP A 190 1.84 -9.63 -0.95
N LEU A 191 1.85 -9.52 -2.28
CA LEU A 191 1.33 -8.35 -2.98
C LEU A 191 -0.17 -8.16 -2.72
N LEU A 192 -0.97 -9.22 -2.82
CA LEU A 192 -2.41 -9.18 -2.52
C LEU A 192 -2.67 -8.83 -1.06
N ARG A 193 -1.93 -9.43 -0.11
CA ARG A 193 -2.03 -9.09 1.32
C ARG A 193 -1.74 -7.61 1.56
N THR A 194 -0.69 -7.09 0.95
CA THR A 194 -0.34 -5.67 1.07
C THR A 194 -1.41 -4.79 0.43
N TRP A 195 -1.95 -5.17 -0.73
CA TRP A 195 -3.06 -4.47 -1.36
C TRP A 195 -4.31 -4.42 -0.49
N LEU A 196 -4.67 -5.54 0.17
CA LEU A 196 -5.77 -5.60 1.13
C LEU A 196 -5.48 -4.75 2.38
N ALA A 197 -4.23 -4.70 2.83
CA ALA A 197 -3.86 -3.84 3.94
C ALA A 197 -4.04 -2.35 3.59
N PHE A 198 -3.62 -1.93 2.40
CA PHE A 198 -3.78 -0.55 1.90
C PHE A 198 -5.23 -0.18 1.57
N THR A 199 -6.07 -1.17 1.26
CA THR A 199 -7.50 -0.98 1.02
C THR A 199 -8.30 -1.35 2.26
N HIS A 200 -8.73 -2.60 2.39
CA HIS A 200 -9.58 -3.09 3.47
C HIS A 200 -9.14 -2.67 4.88
N THR A 201 -7.90 -2.97 5.29
CA THR A 201 -7.43 -2.65 6.65
C THR A 201 -7.37 -1.14 6.88
N SER A 202 -6.79 -0.39 5.93
CA SER A 202 -6.72 1.07 6.02
C SER A 202 -8.11 1.69 6.08
N PHE A 203 -9.03 1.28 5.20
CA PHE A 203 -10.38 1.83 5.15
C PHE A 203 -11.16 1.55 6.44
N ARG A 204 -10.97 0.37 7.04
CA ARG A 204 -11.51 0.06 8.37
C ARG A 204 -10.88 0.92 9.46
N ALA A 205 -9.56 1.14 9.41
CA ALA A 205 -8.88 2.00 10.37
C ALA A 205 -9.40 3.46 10.31
N GLU A 206 -9.66 4.00 9.12
CA GLU A 206 -10.28 5.31 8.94
C GLU A 206 -11.71 5.37 9.52
N ALA A 207 -12.52 4.34 9.26
CA ALA A 207 -13.86 4.23 9.86
C ALA A 207 -13.80 4.21 11.39
N MET A 208 -12.79 3.54 11.96
CA MET A 208 -12.54 3.48 13.40
C MET A 208 -12.02 4.80 13.98
N LEU A 209 -11.55 5.72 13.14
CA LEU A 209 -11.22 7.12 13.49
C LEU A 209 -12.42 8.07 13.32
N GLY A 210 -13.54 7.59 12.77
CA GLY A 210 -14.76 8.38 12.55
C GLY A 210 -14.94 8.86 11.11
N TYR A 211 -14.04 8.47 10.20
CA TYR A 211 -14.04 8.85 8.79
C TYR A 211 -14.53 7.68 7.94
N THR A 212 -15.79 7.74 7.52
CA THR A 212 -16.46 6.66 6.80
C THR A 212 -16.80 7.10 5.39
N TRP A 213 -16.47 6.26 4.40
CA TRP A 213 -17.03 6.36 3.06
C TRP A 213 -18.37 5.62 2.95
N THR A 214 -19.19 6.08 2.01
CA THR A 214 -20.39 5.37 1.55
C THR A 214 -20.03 4.14 0.71
N GLU A 215 -20.97 3.22 0.48
CA GLU A 215 -20.70 2.06 -0.39
C GLU A 215 -20.28 2.43 -1.81
N PRO A 216 -20.93 3.39 -2.51
CA PRO A 216 -20.49 3.80 -3.85
C PRO A 216 -19.07 4.38 -3.86
N GLU A 217 -18.71 5.12 -2.82
CA GLU A 217 -17.36 5.68 -2.63
C GLU A 217 -16.33 4.57 -2.41
N LEU A 218 -16.62 3.60 -1.55
CA LEU A 218 -15.76 2.43 -1.35
C LEU A 218 -15.59 1.65 -2.65
N GLY A 219 -16.66 1.41 -3.39
CA GLY A 219 -16.59 0.74 -4.69
C GLY A 219 -15.73 1.49 -5.70
N ALA A 220 -15.80 2.83 -5.72
CA ALA A 220 -14.95 3.65 -6.57
C ALA A 220 -13.46 3.56 -6.16
N LEU A 221 -13.18 3.58 -4.86
CA LEU A 221 -11.82 3.39 -4.33
C LEU A 221 -11.26 2.01 -4.68
N TYR A 222 -12.03 0.94 -4.49
CA TYR A 222 -11.60 -0.42 -4.86
C TYR A 222 -11.27 -0.52 -6.34
N ARG A 223 -12.14 0.00 -7.23
CA ARG A 223 -11.85 0.04 -8.67
C ARG A 223 -10.60 0.85 -9.02
N TYR A 224 -10.38 1.98 -8.35
CA TYR A 224 -9.15 2.76 -8.51
C TYR A 224 -7.91 1.95 -8.07
N TRP A 225 -7.99 1.28 -6.93
CA TRP A 225 -6.91 0.44 -6.42
C TRP A 225 -6.67 -0.82 -7.26
N GLN A 226 -7.65 -1.31 -8.03
CA GLN A 226 -7.44 -2.38 -9.01
C GLN A 226 -6.53 -1.93 -10.16
N HIS A 227 -6.58 -0.65 -10.59
CA HIS A 227 -5.59 -0.10 -11.51
C HIS A 227 -4.20 -0.07 -10.89
N ILE A 228 -4.07 0.31 -9.62
CA ILE A 228 -2.80 0.23 -8.90
C ILE A 228 -2.30 -1.21 -8.83
N ALA A 229 -3.18 -2.18 -8.56
CA ALA A 229 -2.84 -3.60 -8.52
C ALA A 229 -2.23 -4.07 -9.84
N HIS A 230 -2.85 -3.70 -10.96
CA HIS A 230 -2.31 -3.98 -12.30
C HIS A 230 -0.91 -3.36 -12.50
N LEU A 231 -0.74 -2.08 -12.18
CA LEU A 231 0.56 -1.40 -12.33
C LEU A 231 1.64 -1.96 -11.38
N LEU A 232 1.25 -2.58 -10.26
CA LEU A 232 2.13 -3.29 -9.34
C LEU A 232 2.44 -4.74 -9.76
N GLY A 233 1.82 -5.23 -10.84
CA GLY A 233 2.03 -6.60 -11.34
C GLY A 233 1.24 -7.67 -10.60
N ILE A 234 0.14 -7.30 -9.93
CA ILE A 234 -0.76 -8.26 -9.29
C ILE A 234 -1.62 -8.94 -10.37
N GLU A 235 -1.69 -10.27 -10.33
CA GLU A 235 -2.46 -11.02 -11.31
C GLU A 235 -3.97 -10.66 -11.27
N PRO A 236 -4.61 -10.37 -12.42
CA PRO A 236 -5.97 -9.82 -12.47
C PRO A 236 -7.01 -10.62 -11.68
N HIS A 237 -6.95 -11.96 -11.77
CA HIS A 237 -7.91 -12.85 -11.14
C HIS A 237 -7.91 -12.77 -9.59
N LEU A 238 -6.81 -12.30 -8.99
CA LEU A 238 -6.68 -12.13 -7.54
C LEU A 238 -7.43 -10.90 -7.01
N VAL A 239 -7.67 -9.89 -7.86
CA VAL A 239 -8.20 -8.58 -7.44
C VAL A 239 -9.49 -8.17 -8.15
N GLU A 240 -9.80 -8.74 -9.32
CA GLU A 240 -10.95 -8.32 -10.15
C GLU A 240 -12.30 -8.43 -9.43
N HIS A 241 -12.45 -9.41 -8.54
CA HIS A 241 -13.66 -9.66 -7.75
C HIS A 241 -13.72 -8.82 -6.46
N LEU A 242 -12.66 -8.10 -6.11
CA LEU A 242 -12.54 -7.30 -4.89
C LEU A 242 -13.09 -5.89 -5.09
N THR A 243 -14.39 -5.78 -5.34
CA THR A 243 -15.07 -4.50 -5.64
C THR A 243 -15.63 -3.80 -4.41
N GLY A 244 -15.48 -4.37 -3.22
CA GLY A 244 -16.06 -3.83 -1.99
C GLY A 244 -15.57 -4.50 -0.71
N PRO A 245 -15.97 -3.97 0.46
CA PRO A 245 -15.45 -4.39 1.76
C PRO A 245 -15.75 -5.85 2.11
N ALA A 246 -16.91 -6.38 1.69
CA ALA A 246 -17.32 -7.75 2.01
C ALA A 246 -16.42 -8.79 1.33
N ALA A 247 -16.19 -8.65 0.02
CA ALA A 247 -15.29 -9.52 -0.73
C ALA A 247 -13.85 -9.40 -0.22
N ALA A 248 -13.39 -8.16 0.05
CA ALA A 248 -12.06 -7.92 0.60
C ALA A 248 -11.88 -8.53 2.00
N ALA A 249 -12.90 -8.45 2.87
CA ALA A 249 -12.87 -9.08 4.20
C ALA A 249 -12.76 -10.60 4.12
N GLU A 250 -13.44 -11.22 3.16
CA GLU A 250 -13.36 -12.67 2.97
C GLU A 250 -11.95 -13.10 2.58
N VAL A 251 -11.39 -12.51 1.53
CA VAL A 251 -10.03 -12.84 1.08
C VAL A 251 -8.97 -12.48 2.12
N HIS A 252 -9.16 -11.36 2.84
CA HIS A 252 -8.29 -10.98 3.95
C HIS A 252 -8.27 -12.05 5.05
N ARG A 253 -9.43 -12.58 5.46
CA ARG A 253 -9.50 -13.70 6.42
C ARG A 253 -8.85 -14.97 5.89
N GLN A 254 -9.01 -15.27 4.61
CA GLN A 254 -8.40 -16.43 3.97
C GLN A 254 -6.87 -16.35 3.98
N LEU A 255 -6.30 -15.15 3.82
CA LEU A 255 -4.85 -14.89 3.89
C LEU A 255 -4.31 -14.75 5.31
N ALA A 256 -5.19 -14.60 6.32
CA ALA A 256 -4.84 -14.43 7.73
C ALA A 256 -4.64 -15.76 8.49
N ALA A 257 -4.75 -16.91 7.82
CA ALA A 257 -4.58 -18.24 8.40
C ALA A 257 -3.24 -18.40 9.19
N PRO A 258 -3.18 -19.31 10.18
CA PRO A 258 -2.35 -19.17 11.37
C PRO A 258 -0.88 -19.51 11.10
N HIS A 259 -0.15 -18.62 10.44
CA HIS A 259 1.30 -18.56 10.54
C HIS A 259 1.68 -17.69 11.74
N GLN A 260 1.25 -18.12 12.93
CA GLN A 260 1.84 -17.72 14.19
C GLN A 260 3.13 -18.53 14.40
N SER A 261 4.12 -18.31 13.56
CA SER A 261 5.48 -18.35 14.10
C SER A 261 5.55 -17.21 15.11
N PRO A 262 6.25 -17.34 16.26
CA PRO A 262 6.53 -16.19 17.10
C PRO A 262 7.03 -15.09 16.17
N THR A 263 6.44 -13.89 16.24
CA THR A 263 6.95 -12.76 15.46
C THR A 263 8.45 -12.73 15.70
N ALA A 264 9.23 -12.91 14.63
CA ALA A 264 10.67 -12.76 14.75
C ALA A 264 10.91 -11.42 15.47
N PRO A 265 11.80 -11.33 16.47
CA PRO A 265 12.05 -10.08 17.20
C PRO A 265 12.25 -8.87 16.28
N GLU A 266 12.73 -9.13 15.07
CA GLU A 266 12.89 -8.23 13.93
C GLU A 266 11.57 -7.63 13.39
N ALA A 267 10.50 -8.43 13.25
CA ALA A 267 9.17 -7.98 12.81
C ALA A 267 8.54 -7.01 13.82
N ASP A 268 8.66 -7.30 15.11
CA ASP A 268 8.21 -6.39 16.17
C ASP A 268 9.09 -5.13 16.27
N GLY A 269 10.38 -5.24 15.97
CA GLY A 269 11.29 -4.11 15.81
C GLY A 269 10.82 -3.15 14.71
N LEU A 270 10.51 -3.66 13.52
CA LEU A 270 10.05 -2.85 12.38
C LEU A 270 8.70 -2.19 12.65
N ALA A 271 7.74 -2.94 13.22
CA ALA A 271 6.45 -2.38 13.61
C ALA A 271 6.63 -1.23 14.62
N ARG A 272 7.51 -1.39 15.62
CA ARG A 272 7.83 -0.36 16.61
C ARG A 272 8.46 0.88 15.98
N HIS A 273 9.47 0.72 15.12
CA HIS A 273 10.12 1.84 14.44
C HIS A 273 9.19 2.58 13.47
N THR A 274 8.27 1.86 12.83
CA THR A 274 7.21 2.46 12.01
C THR A 274 6.30 3.35 12.86
N ILE A 275 5.85 2.87 14.02
CA ILE A 275 5.02 3.65 14.95
C ILE A 275 5.77 4.89 15.44
N GLU A 276 7.07 4.77 15.73
CA GLU A 276 7.92 5.89 16.16
C GLU A 276 8.04 6.98 15.08
N ALA A 277 8.31 6.60 13.83
CA ALA A 277 8.42 7.53 12.71
C ALA A 277 7.08 8.23 12.36
N VAL A 278 5.96 7.52 12.49
CA VAL A 278 4.63 8.09 12.30
C VAL A 278 4.29 9.08 13.40
N ALA A 279 4.61 8.75 14.66
CA ALA A 279 4.39 9.66 15.79
C ALA A 279 5.13 10.99 15.58
N GLU A 280 6.35 10.91 15.06
CA GLU A 280 7.16 12.08 14.74
C GLU A 280 6.57 12.89 13.57
N THR A 281 6.06 12.21 12.54
CA THR A 281 5.37 12.85 11.42
C THR A 281 4.10 13.59 11.88
N LEU A 282 3.29 12.97 12.73
CA LEU A 282 2.08 13.61 13.29
C LEU A 282 2.44 14.78 14.22
N ARG A 283 3.52 14.68 14.98
CA ARG A 283 4.03 15.83 15.76
C ARG A 283 4.38 17.00 14.85
N ALA A 284 5.09 16.74 13.76
CA ALA A 284 5.52 17.77 12.81
C ALA A 284 4.34 18.41 12.06
N GLN A 285 3.36 17.61 11.63
CA GLN A 285 2.26 18.09 10.79
C GLN A 285 1.07 18.65 11.57
N LEU A 286 0.74 18.07 12.73
CA LEU A 286 -0.46 18.40 13.50
C LEU A 286 -0.13 19.09 14.84
N GLY A 287 1.15 19.27 15.16
CA GLY A 287 1.59 19.89 16.41
C GLY A 287 1.30 19.05 17.66
N PHE A 288 0.95 17.78 17.52
CA PHE A 288 0.70 16.90 18.67
C PHE A 288 1.99 16.65 19.46
N PRO A 289 2.03 16.92 20.78
CA PRO A 289 3.21 16.61 21.59
C PRO A 289 3.57 15.13 21.49
N ALA A 290 4.85 14.80 21.27
CA ALA A 290 5.31 13.41 21.13
C ALA A 290 4.90 12.52 22.33
N ALA A 291 4.88 13.11 23.53
CA ALA A 291 4.45 12.45 24.77
C ALA A 291 2.97 12.00 24.74
N VAL A 292 2.13 12.63 23.92
CA VAL A 292 0.71 12.29 23.74
C VAL A 292 0.50 11.45 22.48
N GLY A 293 1.19 11.81 21.38
CA GLY A 293 1.06 11.12 20.09
C GLY A 293 1.51 9.66 20.14
N ARG A 294 2.60 9.34 20.87
CA ARG A 294 3.12 7.97 20.95
C ARG A 294 2.15 7.02 21.69
N PRO A 295 1.66 7.32 22.92
CA PRO A 295 0.65 6.50 23.58
C PRO A 295 -0.63 6.36 22.76
N LEU A 296 -1.06 7.43 22.10
CA LEU A 296 -2.24 7.43 21.24
C LEU A 296 -2.09 6.47 20.06
N LEU A 297 -0.99 6.55 19.31
CA LEU A 297 -0.75 5.66 18.18
C LEU A 297 -0.65 4.20 18.62
N ARG A 298 0.01 3.91 19.76
CA ARG A 298 0.04 2.55 20.32
C ARG A 298 -1.38 2.05 20.63
N ALA A 299 -2.21 2.89 21.25
CA ALA A 299 -3.60 2.54 21.52
C ALA A 299 -4.41 2.32 20.22
N LEU A 300 -4.17 3.12 19.18
CA LEU A 300 -4.80 2.94 17.87
C LEU A 300 -4.36 1.65 17.18
N VAL A 301 -3.06 1.31 17.20
CA VAL A 301 -2.56 0.02 16.71
C VAL A 301 -3.26 -1.13 17.43
N THR A 302 -3.31 -1.13 18.76
CA THR A 302 -4.04 -2.16 19.51
C THR A 302 -5.51 -2.20 19.14
N ARG A 303 -6.13 -1.05 18.90
CA ARG A 303 -7.55 -0.97 18.52
C ARG A 303 -7.79 -1.55 17.12
N PHE A 304 -7.00 -1.16 16.12
CA PHE A 304 -7.13 -1.59 14.73
C PHE A 304 -6.92 -3.10 14.58
N HIS A 305 -6.00 -3.67 15.35
CA HIS A 305 -5.61 -5.08 15.29
C HIS A 305 -6.27 -5.97 16.36
N ALA A 306 -7.24 -5.47 17.11
CA ALA A 306 -7.97 -6.26 18.11
C ALA A 306 -8.95 -7.25 17.46
N ASP A 307 -8.99 -8.48 17.97
CA ASP A 307 -10.04 -9.46 17.65
C ASP A 307 -10.90 -9.78 18.90
N PRO A 308 -12.25 -9.65 18.87
CA PRO A 308 -13.03 -8.97 17.84
C PRO A 308 -12.74 -7.44 17.86
N PRO A 309 -12.91 -6.76 16.71
CA PRO A 309 -12.64 -5.34 16.58
C PRO A 309 -13.48 -4.54 17.59
N GLY A 310 -12.82 -4.05 18.64
CA GLY A 310 -13.45 -3.30 19.72
C GLY A 310 -13.32 -3.89 21.14
N ARG A 311 -12.66 -5.04 21.35
CA ARG A 311 -12.54 -5.65 22.70
C ARG A 311 -11.12 -5.99 23.21
N ALA A 312 -10.06 -5.36 22.71
CA ALA A 312 -8.73 -5.51 23.33
C ALA A 312 -8.53 -4.60 24.56
N PRO A 313 -7.89 -5.09 25.65
CA PRO A 313 -7.80 -4.39 26.94
C PRO A 313 -6.66 -3.37 26.97
N ALA A 314 -6.85 -2.20 26.37
CA ALA A 314 -6.02 -1.00 26.67
C ALA A 314 -6.80 -0.09 27.64
N ARG A 315 -6.72 -0.41 28.94
CA ARG A 315 -7.65 0.05 29.99
C ARG A 315 -7.62 1.56 30.33
N LEU A 316 -6.69 2.37 29.81
CA LEU A 316 -6.57 3.78 30.25
C LEU A 316 -6.96 4.86 29.23
N LEU A 317 -7.05 4.58 27.93
CA LEU A 317 -7.32 5.60 26.89
C LEU A 317 -8.57 5.33 26.04
N GLN A 318 -9.24 4.18 26.21
CA GLN A 318 -10.46 3.87 25.45
C GLN A 318 -11.66 4.80 25.70
N PRO A 319 -12.03 5.19 26.94
CA PRO A 319 -13.25 5.97 27.13
C PRO A 319 -13.15 7.35 26.47
N THR A 320 -11.97 7.97 26.47
CA THR A 320 -11.70 9.25 25.79
C THR A 320 -11.73 9.11 24.26
N LEU A 321 -11.11 8.06 23.69
CA LEU A 321 -11.15 7.84 22.23
C LEU A 321 -12.53 7.42 21.74
N ALA A 322 -13.26 6.63 22.52
CA ALA A 322 -14.64 6.23 22.22
C ALA A 322 -15.62 7.41 22.35
N ALA A 323 -15.39 8.34 23.28
CA ALA A 323 -16.21 9.55 23.43
C ALA A 323 -15.94 10.60 22.33
N LEU A 324 -14.72 10.65 21.77
CA LEU A 324 -14.36 11.56 20.68
C LEU A 324 -14.86 11.08 19.31
N HIS A 325 -15.02 9.76 19.11
CA HIS A 325 -15.42 9.17 17.83
C HIS A 325 -16.77 9.70 17.28
N PRO A 326 -17.86 9.82 18.07
CA PRO A 326 -19.11 10.40 17.59
C PRO A 326 -18.97 11.88 17.21
N ALA A 327 -18.22 12.67 18.00
CA ALA A 327 -18.02 14.09 17.75
C ALA A 327 -17.19 14.34 16.49
N VAL A 328 -16.12 13.56 16.27
CA VAL A 328 -15.33 13.56 15.03
C VAL A 328 -16.20 13.14 13.85
N GLY A 329 -16.98 12.07 13.98
CA GLY A 329 -17.89 11.61 12.93
C GLY A 329 -18.99 12.62 12.59
N LEU A 330 -19.57 13.31 13.58
CA LEU A 330 -20.55 14.39 13.40
C LEU A 330 -19.94 15.60 12.69
N GLY A 331 -18.76 16.05 13.14
CA GLY A 331 -18.02 17.13 12.49
C GLY A 331 -17.63 16.80 11.05
N PHE A 332 -17.18 15.57 10.81
CA PHE A 332 -16.85 15.06 9.48
C PHE A 332 -18.08 15.01 8.55
N ARG A 333 -19.21 14.45 9.01
CA ARG A 333 -20.48 14.43 8.25
C ARG A 333 -20.97 15.84 7.92
N TRP A 334 -20.69 16.82 8.78
CA TRP A 334 -21.01 18.21 8.53
C TRP A 334 -20.09 18.85 7.47
N GLN A 335 -18.79 18.54 7.49
CA GLN A 335 -17.82 19.02 6.50
C GLN A 335 -18.03 18.39 5.11
N THR A 336 -18.47 17.13 5.06
CA THR A 336 -18.70 16.37 3.81
C THR A 336 -20.08 16.56 3.19
N ARG A 337 -20.89 17.50 3.70
CA ARG A 337 -22.14 17.88 3.04
C ARG A 337 -21.89 18.28 1.57
N PRO A 338 -22.81 17.98 0.64
CA PRO A 338 -22.59 18.22 -0.80
C PRO A 338 -22.10 19.64 -1.12
N ALA A 339 -22.65 20.65 -0.44
CA ALA A 339 -22.29 22.06 -0.62
C ALA A 339 -20.83 22.41 -0.25
N ARG A 340 -20.13 21.55 0.50
CA ARG A 340 -18.76 21.81 1.00
C ARG A 340 -17.76 20.74 0.59
N LYS A 341 -18.23 19.57 0.19
CA LYS A 341 -17.41 18.42 -0.23
C LYS A 341 -16.40 18.80 -1.30
N ALA A 342 -16.80 19.56 -2.33
CA ALA A 342 -15.90 19.98 -3.40
C ALA A 342 -14.75 20.87 -2.90
N ALA A 343 -15.03 21.81 -2.00
CA ALA A 343 -14.00 22.68 -1.41
C ALA A 343 -13.02 21.89 -0.52
N LEU A 344 -13.55 20.95 0.28
CA LEU A 344 -12.73 20.04 1.11
C LEU A 344 -11.80 19.17 0.25
N VAL A 345 -12.34 18.56 -0.80
CA VAL A 345 -11.57 17.75 -1.77
C VAL A 345 -10.46 18.60 -2.41
N ALA A 346 -10.78 19.79 -2.89
CA ALA A 346 -9.81 20.70 -3.50
C ALA A 346 -8.70 21.10 -2.50
N GLN A 347 -9.05 21.37 -1.25
CA GLN A 347 -8.09 21.67 -0.19
C GLN A 347 -7.16 20.48 0.08
N ASN A 348 -7.70 19.28 0.23
CA ASN A 348 -6.91 18.08 0.50
C ASN A 348 -5.98 17.73 -0.68
N ILE A 349 -6.43 17.92 -1.93
CA ILE A 349 -5.59 17.80 -3.12
C ILE A 349 -4.44 18.81 -3.08
N ALA A 350 -4.70 20.06 -2.70
CA ALA A 350 -3.67 21.09 -2.60
C ALA A 350 -2.62 20.74 -1.54
N VAL A 351 -3.04 20.19 -0.39
CA VAL A 351 -2.15 19.69 0.67
C VAL A 351 -1.28 18.54 0.16
N ALA A 352 -1.86 17.54 -0.51
CA ALA A 352 -1.10 16.43 -1.08
C ALA A 352 -0.06 16.89 -2.10
N ARG A 353 -0.41 17.84 -2.98
CA ARG A 353 0.55 18.44 -3.94
C ARG A 353 1.67 19.21 -3.24
N ALA A 354 1.37 19.91 -2.16
CA ALA A 354 2.40 20.61 -1.37
C ALA A 354 3.36 19.63 -0.69
N TYR A 355 2.83 18.54 -0.14
CA TYR A 355 3.63 17.47 0.46
C TYR A 355 4.60 16.85 -0.56
N ILE A 356 4.13 16.51 -1.76
CA ILE A 356 4.97 15.97 -2.85
C ILE A 356 6.13 16.93 -3.16
N ARG A 357 5.84 18.22 -3.38
CA ARG A 357 6.87 19.23 -3.66
C ARG A 357 7.91 19.33 -2.55
N SER A 358 7.48 19.31 -1.29
CA SER A 358 8.40 19.42 -0.16
C SER A 358 9.40 18.26 -0.11
N LEU A 359 8.99 17.04 -0.46
CA LEU A 359 9.89 15.89 -0.48
C LEU A 359 10.86 15.92 -1.66
N ASP A 360 10.43 16.42 -2.82
CA ASP A 360 11.30 16.58 -3.99
C ASP A 360 12.39 17.64 -3.73
N GLU A 361 12.06 18.72 -3.03
CA GLU A 361 13.03 19.75 -2.61
C GLU A 361 14.08 19.18 -1.64
N HIS A 362 13.67 18.37 -0.65
CA HIS A 362 14.60 17.71 0.28
C HIS A 362 15.53 16.70 -0.41
N ARG A 363 15.05 16.04 -1.48
CA ARG A 363 15.86 15.09 -2.27
C ARG A 363 16.80 15.77 -3.27
N SER A 364 16.52 17.02 -3.62
CA SER A 364 17.31 17.83 -4.55
C SER A 364 18.29 18.78 -3.84
N ALA A 365 18.23 18.85 -2.51
CA ALA A 365 19.20 19.58 -1.70
C ALA A 365 20.58 18.87 -1.76
N PRO A 366 21.68 19.62 -1.93
CA PRO A 366 23.02 19.08 -2.20
C PRO A 366 23.62 18.26 -1.07
#